data_AF-A0A2G9PXL1-F1
#
_entry.id   AF-A0A2G9PXL1-F1
#
_cell.length_a   1.000
_cell.length_b   1.000
_cell.length_c   1.000
_cell.angle_alpha   90.00
_cell.angle_beta   90.00
_cell.angle_gamma   90.00
#
_symmetry.space_group_name_H-M   'P 1'
#
loop_
_entity.id
_entity.type
_entity.pdbx_description
1 polymer ?
#
loop_
_entity_poly.entity_id
_entity_poly.type
_entity_poly.pdbx_seq_one_letter_code
_entity_poly.pdbx_strand_id
1 'polypeptide(L)'
;MPKKREVNRFSNLHNIIVFIILLIIPLTFFILKASVVPEESLGFVEIAFALVIAIVSTLFILWDKSFIITNPYLGTITGLLVLAVFDSAVFYRYKGPYTTFFVSLTSILVLIYVGFYFIKGLKNTKRDEENYYDEKAGS
;
A
#
# COMPACT_ATOMS: atom_id res chain seq x y z
N MET A 1 -16.25 27.79 -11.27
CA MET A 1 -15.87 26.36 -11.23
C MET A 1 -14.48 26.10 -10.60
N PRO A 2 -14.27 26.32 -9.29
CA PRO A 2 -12.97 26.01 -8.63
C PRO A 2 -12.86 24.60 -8.00
N LYS A 3 -13.98 23.93 -7.67
CA LYS A 3 -14.00 22.68 -6.88
C LYS A 3 -13.19 21.52 -7.46
N LYS A 4 -13.08 21.40 -8.79
CA LYS A 4 -12.40 20.26 -9.44
C LYS A 4 -10.86 20.32 -9.33
N ARG A 5 -10.27 21.52 -9.16
CA ARG A 5 -8.80 21.68 -9.02
C ARG A 5 -8.29 21.32 -7.62
N GLU A 6 -9.06 21.59 -6.57
CA GLU A 6 -8.65 21.30 -5.19
C GLU A 6 -8.67 19.81 -4.87
N VAL A 7 -9.69 19.08 -5.34
CA VAL A 7 -9.79 17.61 -5.15
C VAL A 7 -8.59 16.89 -5.76
N ASN A 8 -8.14 17.32 -6.96
CA ASN A 8 -6.95 16.76 -7.60
C ASN A 8 -5.65 17.06 -6.82
N ARG A 9 -5.50 18.26 -6.23
CA ARG A 9 -4.31 18.58 -5.42
C ARG A 9 -4.22 17.73 -4.16
N PHE A 10 -5.33 17.55 -3.43
CA PHE A 10 -5.35 16.74 -2.21
C PHE A 10 -5.06 15.26 -2.50
N SER A 11 -5.61 14.71 -3.60
CA SER A 11 -5.29 13.35 -4.03
C SER A 11 -3.81 13.19 -4.38
N ASN A 12 -3.23 14.19 -5.07
CA ASN A 12 -1.81 14.15 -5.44
C ASN A 12 -0.90 14.21 -4.21
N LEU A 13 -1.22 15.06 -3.22
CA LEU A 13 -0.46 15.16 -1.98
C LEU A 13 -0.46 13.84 -1.20
N HIS A 14 -1.63 13.19 -1.05
CA HIS A 14 -1.72 11.89 -0.37
C HIS A 14 -0.86 10.83 -1.07
N ASN A 15 -0.91 10.75 -2.40
CA ASN A 15 -0.13 9.78 -3.16
C ASN A 15 1.38 10.02 -3.04
N ILE A 16 1.82 11.29 -3.01
CA ILE A 16 3.22 11.66 -2.78
C ILE A 16 3.66 11.24 -1.38
N ILE A 17 2.84 11.48 -0.35
CA ILE A 17 3.15 11.07 1.03
C ILE A 17 3.30 9.55 1.12
N VAL A 18 2.36 8.79 0.53
CA VAL A 18 2.43 7.32 0.48
C VAL A 18 3.71 6.88 -0.23
N PHE A 19 4.05 7.47 -1.38
CA PHE A 19 5.28 7.17 -2.11
C PHE A 19 6.53 7.42 -1.27
N ILE A 20 6.63 8.57 -0.61
CA ILE A 20 7.79 8.93 0.23
C ILE A 20 7.95 7.93 1.38
N ILE A 21 6.86 7.58 2.07
CA ILE A 21 6.89 6.58 3.15
C ILE A 21 7.38 5.23 2.61
N LEU A 22 6.82 4.77 1.49
CA LEU A 22 7.20 3.51 0.86
C LEU A 22 8.60 3.51 0.24
N LEU A 23 9.21 4.68 0.01
CA LEU A 23 10.59 4.81 -0.44
C LEU A 23 11.58 4.78 0.73
N ILE A 24 11.24 5.44 1.84
CA ILE A 24 12.09 5.49 3.03
C ILE A 24 12.32 4.09 3.61
N ILE A 25 11.30 3.24 3.62
CA ILE A 25 11.37 1.89 4.19
C ILE A 25 12.44 1.01 3.50
N PRO A 26 12.41 0.78 2.17
CA PRO A 26 13.44 -0.01 1.48
C PRO A 26 14.81 0.66 1.51
N LEU A 27 14.90 2.00 1.44
CA LEU A 27 16.18 2.69 1.62
C LEU A 27 16.78 2.42 3.00
N THR A 28 15.98 2.52 4.06
CA THR A 28 16.42 2.23 5.43
C THR A 28 16.88 0.78 5.56
N PHE A 29 16.18 -0.16 4.94
CA PHE A 29 16.58 -1.57 4.90
C PHE A 29 17.96 -1.74 4.26
N PHE A 30 18.22 -1.15 3.09
CA PHE A 30 19.52 -1.25 2.43
C PHE A 30 20.64 -0.54 3.20
N ILE A 31 20.35 0.61 3.81
CA ILE A 31 21.31 1.33 4.68
C ILE A 31 21.71 0.45 5.88
N LEU A 32 20.72 -0.14 6.56
CA LEU A 32 20.99 -1.03 7.69
C LEU A 32 21.75 -2.29 7.26
N LYS A 33 21.38 -2.90 6.14
CA LYS A 33 22.07 -4.08 5.61
C LYS A 33 23.55 -3.78 5.31
N ALA A 34 23.83 -2.67 4.62
CA ALA A 34 25.19 -2.23 4.28
C ALA A 34 26.04 -1.90 5.52
N SER A 35 25.42 -1.40 6.59
CA SER A 35 26.13 -1.11 7.85
C SER A 35 26.60 -2.36 8.61
N VAL A 36 25.97 -3.51 8.37
CA VAL A 36 26.22 -4.76 9.11
C VAL A 36 27.02 -5.76 8.31
N VAL A 37 26.87 -5.75 6.98
CA VAL A 37 27.65 -6.59 6.06
C VAL A 37 28.59 -5.68 5.28
N PRO A 38 29.83 -5.44 5.78
CA PRO A 38 30.73 -4.45 5.21
C PRO A 38 31.21 -4.76 3.77
N GLU A 39 31.05 -6.01 3.32
CA GLU A 39 31.30 -6.40 1.93
C GLU A 39 30.17 -5.96 0.97
N GLU A 40 28.99 -5.63 1.51
CA GLU A 40 27.87 -5.10 0.75
C GLU A 40 27.81 -3.56 0.90
N SER A 41 28.49 -2.85 0.01
CA SER A 41 28.35 -1.39 -0.07
C SER A 41 26.98 -1.02 -0.64
N LEU A 42 26.43 0.13 -0.21
CA LEU A 42 25.20 0.69 -0.77
C LEU A 42 25.45 1.19 -2.19
N GLY A 43 25.20 0.34 -3.18
CA GLY A 43 25.44 0.60 -4.58
C GLY A 43 24.26 1.25 -5.28
N PHE A 44 24.49 1.59 -6.56
CA PHE A 44 23.47 2.10 -7.45
C PHE A 44 22.31 1.11 -7.64
N VAL A 45 22.60 -0.20 -7.58
CA VAL A 45 21.60 -1.27 -7.78
C VAL A 45 20.58 -1.29 -6.65
N GLU A 46 21.03 -1.11 -5.40
CA GLU A 46 20.18 -1.09 -4.21
C GLU A 46 19.24 0.12 -4.22
N ILE A 47 19.76 1.29 -4.60
CA ILE A 47 18.96 2.52 -4.73
C ILE A 47 17.92 2.36 -5.83
N ALA A 48 18.32 1.84 -7.00
CA ALA A 48 17.41 1.58 -8.10
C ALA A 48 16.32 0.57 -7.69
N PHE A 49 16.68 -0.49 -6.96
CA PHE A 49 15.74 -1.49 -6.48
C PHE A 49 14.77 -0.90 -5.45
N ALA A 50 15.24 -0.09 -4.50
CA ALA A 50 14.40 0.61 -3.54
C ALA A 50 13.39 1.53 -4.24
N LEU A 51 13.83 2.23 -5.29
CA LEU A 51 12.99 3.13 -6.08
C LEU A 51 11.94 2.37 -6.89
N VAL A 52 12.32 1.26 -7.54
CA VAL A 52 11.38 0.38 -8.25
C VAL A 52 10.34 -0.20 -7.29
N ILE A 53 10.76 -0.71 -6.13
CA ILE A 53 9.83 -1.21 -5.10
C ILE A 53 8.88 -0.10 -4.66
N ALA A 54 9.37 1.10 -4.38
CA ALA A 54 8.51 2.20 -3.93
C ALA A 54 7.45 2.57 -4.98
N ILE A 55 7.82 2.62 -6.25
CA ILE A 55 6.89 2.87 -7.36
C ILE A 55 5.85 1.76 -7.46
N VAL A 56 6.30 0.50 -7.53
CA VAL A 56 5.41 -0.67 -7.69
C VAL A 56 4.46 -0.78 -6.51
N SER A 57 4.96 -0.67 -5.28
CA SER A 57 4.15 -0.72 -4.06
C SER A 57 3.14 0.43 -3.99
N THR A 58 3.52 1.64 -4.42
CA THR A 58 2.59 2.78 -4.46
C THR A 58 1.47 2.54 -5.47
N LEU A 59 1.81 2.12 -6.69
CA LEU A 59 0.82 1.81 -7.73
C LEU A 59 -0.12 0.69 -7.26
N PHE A 60 0.44 -0.34 -6.64
CA PHE A 60 -0.32 -1.44 -6.07
C PHE A 60 -1.30 -0.96 -5.00
N ILE A 61 -0.85 -0.18 -4.01
CA ILE A 61 -1.71 0.35 -2.94
C ILE A 61 -2.84 1.22 -3.51
N LEU A 62 -2.56 2.05 -4.52
CA LEU A 62 -3.56 2.88 -5.17
C LEU A 62 -4.59 2.04 -5.94
N TRP A 63 -4.13 0.99 -6.62
CA TRP A 63 -4.99 0.06 -7.33
C TRP A 63 -5.87 -0.74 -6.36
N ASP A 64 -5.27 -1.30 -5.30
CA ASP A 64 -5.96 -2.09 -4.29
C ASP A 64 -7.02 -1.27 -3.55
N LYS A 65 -6.70 -0.01 -3.19
CA LYS A 65 -7.69 0.95 -2.67
C LYS A 65 -8.91 1.07 -3.57
N SER A 66 -8.71 1.21 -4.88
CA SER A 66 -9.83 1.35 -5.82
C SER A 66 -10.71 0.10 -5.79
N PHE A 67 -10.09 -1.07 -5.66
CA PHE A 67 -10.79 -2.35 -5.64
C PHE A 67 -11.56 -2.56 -4.34
N ILE A 68 -10.97 -2.22 -3.18
CA ILE A 68 -11.60 -2.30 -1.86
C ILE A 68 -12.83 -1.39 -1.76
N ILE A 69 -12.77 -0.18 -2.35
CA ILE A 69 -13.92 0.75 -2.30
C ILE A 69 -15.12 0.19 -3.08
N THR A 70 -14.89 -0.55 -4.16
CA THR A 70 -15.95 -1.13 -4.99
C THR A 70 -16.46 -2.45 -4.43
N ASN A 71 -15.55 -3.34 -4.00
CA ASN A 71 -15.89 -4.61 -3.38
C ASN A 71 -14.94 -4.84 -2.20
N PRO A 72 -15.36 -4.54 -0.95
CA PRO A 72 -14.47 -4.56 0.20
C PRO A 72 -13.85 -5.94 0.44
N TYR A 73 -14.64 -7.00 0.30
CA TYR A 73 -14.17 -8.37 0.52
C TYR A 73 -13.17 -8.81 -0.54
N LEU A 74 -13.51 -8.64 -1.83
CA LEU A 74 -12.63 -9.06 -2.93
C LEU A 74 -11.34 -8.23 -2.96
N GLY A 75 -11.46 -6.92 -2.72
CA GLY A 75 -10.33 -6.01 -2.53
C GLY A 75 -9.39 -6.50 -1.43
N THR A 76 -9.93 -6.75 -0.24
CA THR A 76 -9.12 -7.17 0.91
C THR A 76 -8.41 -8.51 0.67
N ILE A 77 -9.11 -9.50 0.09
CA ILE A 77 -8.51 -10.80 -0.23
C ILE A 77 -7.37 -10.63 -1.25
N THR A 78 -7.57 -9.81 -2.28
CA THR A 78 -6.55 -9.53 -3.30
C THR A 78 -5.35 -8.82 -2.68
N GLY A 79 -5.59 -7.80 -1.86
CA GLY A 79 -4.59 -7.07 -1.09
C GLY A 79 -3.71 -7.99 -0.23
N LEU A 80 -4.34 -8.89 0.54
CA LEU A 80 -3.67 -9.85 1.40
C LEU A 80 -2.87 -10.89 0.60
N LEU A 81 -3.40 -11.36 -0.52
CA LEU A 81 -2.72 -12.34 -1.37
C LEU A 81 -1.44 -11.75 -1.97
N VAL A 82 -1.51 -10.53 -2.51
CA VAL A 82 -0.32 -9.85 -3.05
C VAL A 82 0.70 -9.55 -1.95
N LEU A 83 0.25 -9.13 -0.76
CA LEU A 83 1.13 -8.95 0.39
C LEU A 83 1.87 -10.24 0.75
N ALA A 84 1.16 -11.37 0.83
CA ALA A 84 1.78 -12.67 1.12
C ALA A 84 2.79 -13.10 0.05
N VAL A 85 2.50 -12.84 -1.23
CA VAL A 85 3.44 -13.10 -2.35
C VAL A 85 4.67 -12.21 -2.24
N PHE A 86 4.48 -10.93 -1.94
CA PHE A 86 5.57 -9.97 -1.76
C PHE A 86 6.49 -10.37 -0.60
N ASP A 87 5.91 -10.64 0.57
CA ASP A 87 6.65 -11.07 1.76
C ASP A 87 7.46 -12.35 1.46
N SER A 88 6.84 -13.31 0.79
CA SER A 88 7.49 -14.55 0.37
C SER A 88 8.65 -14.31 -0.60
N ALA A 89 8.48 -13.42 -1.57
CA ALA A 89 9.52 -13.06 -2.53
C ALA A 89 10.72 -12.37 -1.85
N VAL A 90 10.46 -11.51 -0.86
CA VAL A 90 11.51 -10.84 -0.08
C VAL A 90 12.28 -11.86 0.76
N PHE A 91 11.60 -12.76 1.48
CA PHE A 91 12.25 -13.80 2.28
C PHE A 91 12.98 -14.86 1.43
N TYR A 92 12.55 -15.07 0.18
CA TYR A 92 13.27 -15.93 -0.74
C TYR A 92 14.64 -15.35 -1.10
N ARG A 93 14.71 -14.02 -1.31
CA ARG A 93 15.94 -13.33 -1.75
C ARG A 93 16.84 -12.90 -0.58
N TYR A 94 16.25 -12.45 0.52
CA TYR A 94 16.97 -11.88 1.65
C TYR A 94 16.66 -12.67 2.93
N LYS A 95 17.68 -12.86 3.78
CA LYS A 95 17.56 -13.57 5.05
C LYS A 95 18.15 -12.74 6.17
N GLY A 96 17.73 -13.03 7.41
CA GLY A 96 18.25 -12.40 8.61
C GLY A 96 17.28 -11.42 9.28
N PRO A 97 17.65 -10.91 10.47
CA PRO A 97 16.75 -10.17 11.35
C PRO A 97 16.25 -8.85 10.73
N TYR A 98 17.08 -8.17 9.94
CA TYR A 98 16.69 -6.92 9.25
C TYR A 98 15.63 -7.17 8.18
N THR A 99 15.68 -8.32 7.50
CA THR A 99 14.65 -8.70 6.53
C THR A 99 13.34 -8.96 7.24
N THR A 100 13.36 -9.70 8.36
CA THR A 100 12.17 -9.94 9.18
C THR A 100 11.58 -8.63 9.69
N PHE A 101 12.41 -7.71 10.18
CA PHE A 101 11.96 -6.38 10.62
C PHE A 101 11.35 -5.58 9.48
N PHE A 102 12.02 -5.53 8.32
CA PHE A 102 11.54 -4.83 7.13
C PHE A 102 10.19 -5.36 6.69
N VAL A 103 10.08 -6.67 6.48
CA VAL A 103 8.83 -7.32 6.07
C VAL A 103 7.73 -7.07 7.10
N SER A 104 8.00 -7.28 8.39
CA SER A 104 7.00 -7.06 9.44
C SER A 104 6.47 -5.62 9.44
N LEU A 105 7.37 -4.64 9.31
CA LEU A 105 7.01 -3.23 9.28
C LEU A 105 6.18 -2.88 8.03
N THR A 106 6.58 -3.38 6.85
CA THR A 106 5.81 -3.17 5.62
C THR A 106 4.44 -3.83 5.68
N SER A 107 4.34 -5.06 6.19
CA SER A 107 3.08 -5.80 6.28
C SER A 107 2.13 -5.13 7.27
N ILE A 108 2.61 -4.62 8.41
CA ILE A 108 1.78 -3.84 9.34
C ILE A 108 1.21 -2.59 8.66
N LEU A 109 2.02 -1.83 7.93
CA LEU A 109 1.55 -0.63 7.24
C LEU A 109 0.51 -0.94 6.17
N VAL A 110 0.72 -1.99 5.37
CA VAL A 110 -0.24 -2.44 4.36
C VAL A 110 -1.53 -2.93 5.04
N LEU A 111 -1.45 -3.71 6.11
CA LEU A 111 -2.62 -4.20 6.85
C LEU A 111 -3.45 -3.05 7.45
N ILE A 112 -2.80 -2.04 8.03
CA ILE A 112 -3.49 -0.83 8.51
C ILE A 112 -4.20 -0.13 7.35
N TYR A 113 -3.53 0.00 6.21
CA TYR A 113 -4.10 0.64 5.02
C TYR A 113 -5.31 -0.13 4.50
N VAL A 114 -5.16 -1.44 4.25
CA VAL A 114 -6.24 -2.32 3.78
C VAL A 114 -7.41 -2.31 4.76
N GLY A 115 -7.15 -2.46 6.06
CA GLY A 115 -8.19 -2.43 7.09
C GLY A 115 -8.96 -1.11 7.14
N PHE A 116 -8.27 0.02 7.01
CA PHE A 116 -8.90 1.34 6.95
C PHE A 116 -9.83 1.48 5.74
N TYR A 117 -9.35 1.08 4.55
CA TYR A 117 -10.16 1.15 3.33
C TYR A 117 -11.29 0.12 3.30
N PHE A 118 -11.11 -1.05 3.93
CA PHE A 118 -12.16 -2.06 4.07
C PHE A 118 -13.35 -1.50 4.86
N ILE A 119 -13.10 -0.87 6.01
CA ILE A 119 -14.15 -0.21 6.81
C ILE A 119 -14.84 0.88 6.00
N LYS A 120 -14.08 1.67 5.23
CA LYS A 120 -14.62 2.72 4.37
C LYS A 120 -15.50 2.15 3.25
N GLY A 121 -15.07 1.07 2.61
CA GLY A 121 -15.81 0.37 1.58
C GLY A 121 -17.13 -0.20 2.12
N LEU A 122 -17.10 -0.85 3.30
CA LEU A 122 -18.32 -1.37 3.95
C LEU A 122 -19.35 -0.27 4.24
N LYS A 123 -18.91 0.91 4.68
CA LYS A 123 -19.81 2.05 4.91
C LYS A 123 -20.45 2.55 3.63
N ASN A 124 -19.73 2.53 2.50
CA ASN A 124 -20.26 2.94 1.21
C ASN A 124 -21.33 1.94 0.72
N THR A 125 -21.03 0.64 0.76
CA THR A 125 -21.98 -0.40 0.33
C THR A 125 -23.30 -0.33 1.09
N LYS A 126 -23.26 -0.15 2.42
CA LYS A 126 -24.47 0.01 3.23
C LYS A 126 -25.30 1.23 2.84
N ARG A 127 -24.64 2.36 2.55
CA ARG A 127 -25.32 3.58 2.12
C ARG A 127 -25.99 3.41 0.77
N ASP A 128 -25.34 2.70 -0.15
CA ASP A 128 -25.90 2.42 -1.48
C ASP A 128 -27.12 1.49 -1.39
N GLU A 129 -27.09 0.52 -0.47
CA GLU A 129 -28.25 -0.33 -0.16
C GLU A 129 -29.42 0.46 0.43
N GLU A 130 -29.18 1.33 1.43
CA GLU A 130 -30.24 2.18 2.03
C GLU A 130 -30.94 3.06 0.98
N ASN A 131 -30.16 3.75 0.13
CA ASN A 131 -30.73 4.60 -0.93
C ASN A 131 -31.60 3.79 -1.92
N TYR A 132 -31.21 2.55 -2.23
CA TYR A 132 -31.96 1.70 -3.16
C TYR A 132 -33.33 1.30 -2.62
N TYR A 133 -33.43 1.02 -1.31
CA TYR A 133 -34.70 0.68 -0.68
C TYR A 133 -35.60 1.90 -0.53
N ASP A 134 -35.04 3.08 -0.21
CA ASP A 134 -35.80 4.33 -0.13
C ASP A 134 -36.42 4.73 -1.49
N GLU A 135 -35.68 4.57 -2.59
CA GLU A 135 -36.22 4.82 -3.94
C GLU A 135 -37.37 3.87 -4.30
N LYS A 136 -37.28 2.59 -3.89
CA LYS A 136 -38.35 1.61 -4.14
C LYS A 136 -39.56 1.75 -3.22
N ALA A 137 -39.38 2.28 -2.01
CA ALA A 137 -40.49 2.51 -1.09
C ALA A 137 -41.32 3.76 -1.46
N GLY A 138 -40.72 4.70 -2.21
CA GLY A 138 -41.38 5.93 -2.68
C GLY A 138 -42.00 5.85 -4.07
N SER A 139 -41.83 4.75 -4.80
CA SER A 139 -42.40 4.49 -6.15
C SER A 139 -43.65 3.62 -6.10
#